data_AF-A0A937FVD6-F1
#
_entry.id   AF-A0A937FVD6-F1
#
_cell.length_a   1.000
_cell.length_b   1.000
_cell.length_c   1.000
_cell.angle_alpha   90.00
_cell.angle_beta   90.00
_cell.angle_gamma   90.00
#
_symmetry.space_group_name_H-M   'P 1'
#
loop_
_entity.id
_entity.type
_entity.pdbx_description
1 polymer ?
#
loop_
_entity_poly.entity_id
_entity_poly.type
_entity_poly.pdbx_seq_one_letter_code
_entity_poly.pdbx_strand_id
1 'polypeptide(L)'
;MKAILCLAVCLCSYCSLYSQSAYPSYRTIVNRLFDEYSPNSDDYYQLTFQKKPDGWHISTEVYKNGDFSELTNELYWDKASGDYLPLNFTKRGPWAISEEKEALLNDWRADIFDVCPYYNYAGWEMDVIHEYGKEPSTLSDTTLYGLGRAYSSYSSSLVSIKHGISNVVGQFDLKPSETLTEKQLSVYRKYQHAAIEAFQMLAKRSPEFETIVGSIYTKASNEHVTSFINLMMYSDETEALKELENDIYDLFYLSFARNVLNSLEPNAILFTGGDNDTFPLWYLQAKYGIRRDVTVMVTSFLNMNRYIRMVNSRNEIFTPIELTIDPVDYDASGPNAYLPIEPNLEVVNAHKYIQLIDEHNPGLQKPLADSYYNFIPSGDIELTTESFFENDSLPTSLQKHRLKKKMIISVKPNINGIELKDLLVLDLLTTNNWTRPVYFDESALSRVSFDLEEHIVMEGLCSQLLPIRLTDAVDYDKMHHLVKNIFDWNFLPTTEETSQDKKNFILNYRFVINSLVHALIENNEPDRASDVLISSFKWMPLVIYPLDYSNAAQVDYLLQLNKKDLAIDIGEKLFNQAHDELIAMAKTKGENDYQVRVNVYIIQTLIETFKKHGIDELVVKYESAYEEISWG
;
A
#
# COMPACT_ATOMS: atom_id res chain seq x y z
N MET A 1 18.53 31.21 49.34
CA MET A 1 18.01 30.08 50.13
C MET A 1 16.65 29.69 49.56
N LYS A 2 16.60 28.53 48.91
CA LYS A 2 15.48 27.65 48.48
C LYS A 2 14.00 28.13 48.51
N ALA A 3 13.31 27.93 47.38
CA ALA A 3 12.02 27.19 47.17
C ALA A 3 11.51 27.51 45.73
N ILE A 4 11.58 26.65 44.70
CA ILE A 4 10.81 25.43 44.32
C ILE A 4 9.32 25.68 43.95
N LEU A 5 8.98 25.31 42.70
CA LEU A 5 7.74 24.80 42.06
C LEU A 5 7.46 25.55 40.74
N CYS A 6 7.13 24.97 39.58
CA CYS A 6 6.89 23.60 39.15
C CYS A 6 6.96 23.63 37.60
N LEU A 7 7.88 22.88 36.99
CA LEU A 7 7.97 22.68 35.54
C LEU A 7 7.74 21.18 35.32
N ALA A 8 6.50 20.80 35.02
CA ALA A 8 6.18 19.47 34.54
C ALA A 8 6.46 19.46 33.03
N VAL A 9 7.71 19.14 32.69
CA VAL A 9 8.10 18.79 31.33
C VAL A 9 7.57 17.38 31.09
N CYS A 10 6.59 17.24 30.20
CA CYS A 10 6.26 15.97 29.56
C CYS A 10 7.46 15.55 28.70
N LEU A 11 8.42 14.89 29.33
CA LEU A 11 9.43 14.08 28.67
C LEU A 11 8.71 12.85 28.11
N CYS A 12 8.23 12.94 26.86
CA CYS A 12 7.94 11.76 26.06
C CYS A 12 9.27 11.10 25.67
N SER A 13 9.87 10.42 26.64
CA SER A 13 10.91 9.44 26.39
C SER A 13 10.24 8.27 25.69
N TYR A 14 10.49 8.08 24.40
CA TYR A 14 10.36 6.79 23.73
C TYR A 14 11.41 5.82 24.33
N CYS A 15 11.21 5.46 25.59
CA CYS A 15 11.82 4.29 26.20
C CYS A 15 10.80 3.16 26.07
N SER A 16 11.03 2.34 25.05
CA SER A 16 10.68 0.92 24.99
C SER A 16 10.12 0.35 26.30
N LEU A 17 8.80 0.44 26.45
CA LEU A 17 8.00 -0.42 27.33
C LEU A 17 7.66 -1.71 26.56
N TYR A 18 8.68 -2.34 25.98
CA TYR A 18 8.60 -3.75 25.65
C TYR A 18 8.81 -4.50 26.96
N SER A 19 7.74 -5.12 27.46
CA SER A 19 7.88 -6.29 28.34
C SER A 19 8.97 -7.18 27.73
N GLN A 20 10.06 -7.38 28.47
CA GLN A 20 11.26 -8.12 28.07
C GLN A 20 10.85 -9.40 27.31
N SER A 21 10.95 -9.35 25.98
CA SER A 21 10.73 -10.51 25.14
C SER A 21 11.77 -11.53 25.56
N ALA A 22 11.34 -12.75 25.90
CA ALA A 22 12.26 -13.85 26.16
C ALA A 22 13.17 -14.15 24.95
N TYR A 23 12.83 -13.64 23.75
CA TYR A 23 13.56 -13.80 22.50
C TYR A 23 14.34 -12.52 22.12
N PRO A 24 15.54 -12.64 21.53
CA PRO A 24 16.15 -11.56 20.76
C PRO A 24 15.23 -11.10 19.62
N SER A 25 15.30 -9.82 19.24
CA SER A 25 14.53 -9.29 18.11
C SER A 25 15.04 -9.86 16.78
N TYR A 26 14.19 -9.79 15.75
CA TYR A 26 14.59 -10.24 14.40
C TYR A 26 15.86 -9.54 13.92
N ARG A 27 15.92 -8.21 14.09
CA ARG A 27 17.10 -7.42 13.71
C ARG A 27 18.35 -7.85 14.47
N THR A 28 18.25 -8.23 15.76
CA THR A 28 19.40 -8.76 16.50
C THR A 28 19.86 -10.09 15.92
N ILE A 29 18.94 -11.00 15.59
CA ILE A 29 19.27 -12.30 14.99
C ILE A 29 19.93 -12.14 13.63
N VAL A 30 19.36 -11.31 12.74
CA VAL A 30 19.92 -11.06 11.39
C VAL A 30 21.30 -10.41 11.49
N ASN A 31 21.46 -9.36 12.30
CA ASN A 31 22.75 -8.69 12.43
C ASN A 31 23.83 -9.68 12.91
N ARG A 32 23.54 -10.43 13.97
CA ARG A 32 24.50 -11.38 14.53
C ARG A 32 24.85 -12.51 13.55
N LEU A 33 23.86 -13.06 12.85
CA LEU A 33 24.09 -14.10 11.86
C LEU A 33 25.09 -13.64 10.80
N PHE A 34 24.87 -12.45 10.24
CA PHE A 34 25.78 -11.88 9.23
C PHE A 34 27.08 -11.32 9.81
N ASP A 35 27.20 -11.13 11.13
CA ASP A 35 28.49 -10.80 11.77
C ASP A 35 29.36 -12.07 11.93
N GLU A 36 28.74 -13.24 12.12
CA GLU A 36 29.42 -14.51 12.39
C GLU A 36 29.62 -15.37 11.14
N TYR A 37 28.67 -15.34 10.20
CA TYR A 37 28.59 -16.26 9.05
C TYR A 37 28.49 -15.53 7.71
N SER A 38 28.97 -16.21 6.67
CA SER A 38 28.77 -15.87 5.26
C SER A 38 27.97 -17.01 4.65
N PRO A 39 26.63 -17.04 4.85
CA PRO A 39 25.81 -18.03 4.17
C PRO A 39 25.94 -17.72 2.65
N ASN A 40 26.47 -18.68 1.91
CA ASN A 40 26.94 -18.47 0.55
C ASN A 40 25.74 -18.59 -0.40
N SER A 41 25.47 -17.56 -1.21
CA SER A 41 24.32 -17.53 -2.13
C SER A 41 24.36 -18.63 -3.22
N ASP A 42 25.52 -19.25 -3.42
CA ASP A 42 25.71 -20.31 -4.42
C ASP A 42 25.14 -21.68 -3.97
N ASP A 43 24.86 -21.86 -2.66
CA ASP A 43 24.47 -23.16 -2.08
C ASP A 43 22.93 -23.31 -1.86
N TYR A 44 22.17 -22.21 -1.85
CA TYR A 44 20.72 -22.21 -1.59
C TYR A 44 20.01 -21.04 -2.31
N TYR A 45 18.71 -21.17 -2.58
CA TYR A 45 17.95 -20.10 -3.27
C TYR A 45 17.41 -19.02 -2.32
N GLN A 46 17.15 -19.36 -1.05
CA GLN A 46 16.68 -18.38 -0.06
C GLN A 46 17.04 -18.77 1.38
N LEU A 47 17.47 -17.78 2.18
CA LEU A 47 17.64 -17.89 3.63
C LEU A 47 16.34 -17.43 4.34
N THR A 48 15.79 -18.25 5.22
CA THR A 48 14.57 -17.95 5.97
C THR A 48 14.78 -18.06 7.49
N PHE A 49 14.01 -17.27 8.23
CA PHE A 49 14.10 -17.20 9.70
C PHE A 49 12.78 -17.70 10.27
N GLN A 50 12.82 -18.53 11.30
CA GLN A 50 11.62 -19.09 11.91
C GLN A 50 11.67 -18.85 13.41
N LYS A 51 10.66 -18.17 13.97
CA LYS A 51 10.57 -17.90 15.41
C LYS A 51 9.64 -18.94 16.02
N LYS A 52 10.21 -19.99 16.61
CA LYS A 52 9.50 -21.18 17.12
C LYS A 52 9.39 -21.19 18.66
N PRO A 53 8.56 -22.05 19.27
CA PRO A 53 8.42 -22.16 20.72
C PRO A 53 9.71 -22.46 21.48
N ASP A 54 10.65 -23.17 20.85
CA ASP A 54 11.95 -23.56 21.39
C ASP A 54 13.08 -22.56 21.09
N GLY A 55 12.91 -21.65 20.12
CA GLY A 55 13.93 -20.65 19.81
C GLY A 55 13.87 -20.07 18.41
N TRP A 56 14.96 -19.42 17.99
CA TRP A 56 15.13 -18.97 16.61
C TRP A 56 15.81 -20.05 15.79
N HIS A 57 15.17 -20.44 14.68
CA HIS A 57 15.76 -21.34 13.71
C HIS A 57 16.10 -20.58 12.44
N ILE A 58 17.21 -20.98 11.82
CA ILE A 58 17.65 -20.49 10.52
C ILE A 58 17.49 -21.65 9.54
N SER A 59 16.74 -21.39 8.47
CA SER A 59 16.42 -22.36 7.46
C SER A 59 16.96 -21.92 6.10
N THR A 60 17.34 -22.89 5.27
CA THR A 60 17.68 -22.64 3.87
C THR A 60 16.67 -23.37 3.01
N GLU A 61 16.20 -22.70 1.97
CA GLU A 61 15.18 -23.22 1.07
C GLU A 61 15.68 -23.24 -0.37
N VAL A 62 15.21 -24.25 -1.11
CA VAL A 62 15.41 -24.35 -2.55
C VAL A 62 14.05 -24.27 -3.23
N TYR A 63 13.95 -23.38 -4.21
CA TYR A 63 12.78 -23.29 -5.07
C TYR A 63 12.85 -24.38 -6.14
N LYS A 64 11.93 -25.33 -6.11
CA LYS A 64 11.79 -26.42 -7.09
C LYS A 64 10.33 -26.62 -7.45
N ASN A 65 10.04 -26.64 -8.74
CA ASN A 65 8.71 -26.95 -9.29
C ASN A 65 7.57 -26.07 -8.74
N GLY A 66 7.83 -24.79 -8.46
CA GLY A 66 6.81 -23.87 -7.93
C GLY A 66 6.77 -23.79 -6.40
N ASP A 67 7.48 -24.68 -5.70
CA ASP A 67 7.46 -24.75 -4.25
C ASP A 67 8.85 -24.56 -3.64
N PHE A 68 8.88 -23.87 -2.50
CA PHE A 68 10.05 -23.88 -1.63
C PHE A 68 10.09 -25.19 -0.84
N SER A 69 11.23 -25.88 -0.93
CA SER A 69 11.54 -27.05 -0.12
C SER A 69 12.64 -26.68 0.87
N GLU A 70 12.33 -26.79 2.17
CA GLU A 70 13.30 -26.62 3.26
C GLU A 70 14.43 -27.67 3.11
N LEU A 71 15.67 -27.18 2.98
CA LEU A 71 16.87 -28.01 2.94
C LEU A 71 17.42 -28.27 4.34
N THR A 72 17.46 -27.22 5.16
CA THR A 72 17.94 -27.27 6.54
C THR A 72 17.02 -26.41 7.40
N ASN A 73 16.90 -26.78 8.68
CA ASN A 73 16.29 -25.97 9.72
C ASN A 73 17.08 -26.19 11.01
N GLU A 74 17.95 -25.24 11.33
CA GLU A 74 18.92 -25.34 12.43
C GLU A 74 18.54 -24.34 13.53
N LEU A 75 18.47 -24.82 14.78
CA LEU A 75 18.27 -23.97 15.95
C LEU A 75 19.52 -23.09 16.16
N TYR A 76 19.37 -21.78 16.00
CA TYR A 76 20.46 -20.80 16.13
C TYR A 76 20.49 -20.12 17.49
N TRP A 77 19.32 -19.90 18.10
CA TRP A 77 19.22 -19.37 19.46
C TRP A 77 18.21 -20.19 20.24
N ASP A 78 18.66 -20.80 21.34
CA ASP A 78 17.84 -21.67 22.18
C ASP A 78 17.20 -20.89 23.32
N LYS A 79 15.87 -20.98 23.44
CA LYS A 79 15.11 -20.28 24.48
C LYS A 79 15.39 -20.82 25.88
N ALA A 80 15.67 -22.12 26.01
CA ALA A 80 15.83 -22.75 27.32
C ALA A 80 17.13 -22.30 28.00
N SER A 81 18.23 -22.22 27.25
CA SER A 81 19.54 -21.74 27.71
C SER A 81 19.74 -20.23 27.58
N GLY A 82 19.11 -19.60 26.58
CA GLY A 82 19.40 -18.24 26.17
C GLY A 82 20.66 -18.12 25.29
N ASP A 83 21.28 -19.24 24.92
CA ASP A 83 22.55 -19.29 24.20
C ASP A 83 22.35 -19.36 22.68
N TYR A 84 23.36 -18.86 21.97
CA TYR A 84 23.47 -19.02 20.52
C TYR A 84 24.22 -20.32 20.20
N LEU A 85 23.65 -21.11 19.31
CA LEU A 85 24.20 -22.39 18.88
C LEU A 85 24.96 -22.22 17.55
N PRO A 86 26.04 -22.98 17.32
CA PRO A 86 26.78 -22.91 16.08
C PRO A 86 25.93 -23.47 14.92
N LEU A 87 25.92 -22.75 13.80
CA LEU A 87 25.31 -23.20 12.54
C LEU A 87 26.33 -23.88 11.64
N ASN A 88 25.85 -24.78 10.79
CA ASN A 88 26.66 -25.40 9.76
C ASN A 88 26.79 -24.52 8.50
N PHE A 89 27.15 -23.25 8.70
CA PHE A 89 27.46 -22.29 7.63
C PHE A 89 28.93 -21.91 7.63
N THR A 90 29.42 -21.46 6.48
CA THR A 90 30.78 -20.93 6.35
C THR A 90 30.96 -19.68 7.22
N LYS A 91 32.00 -19.65 8.06
CA LYS A 91 32.31 -18.48 8.89
C LYS A 91 32.84 -17.33 8.04
N ARG A 92 32.43 -16.11 8.37
CA ARG A 92 32.72 -14.90 7.60
C ARG A 92 34.17 -14.42 7.75
N GLY A 93 34.72 -13.87 6.66
CA GLY A 93 35.97 -13.09 6.66
C GLY A 93 35.74 -11.59 6.94
N PRO A 94 36.79 -10.82 7.28
CA PRO A 94 36.68 -9.48 7.89
C PRO A 94 36.11 -8.33 7.04
N TRP A 95 35.70 -8.53 5.78
CA TRP A 95 35.41 -7.42 4.83
C TRP A 95 34.16 -7.58 3.95
N ALA A 96 33.22 -8.46 4.27
CA ALA A 96 31.96 -8.52 3.51
C ALA A 96 30.89 -7.67 4.23
N ILE A 97 30.15 -6.84 3.48
CA ILE A 97 28.79 -6.41 3.82
C ILE A 97 27.96 -6.97 2.67
N SER A 98 26.92 -7.75 2.96
CA SER A 98 26.10 -8.38 1.92
C SER A 98 24.85 -7.53 1.67
N GLU A 99 24.55 -7.22 0.42
CA GLU A 99 23.27 -6.62 0.00
C GLU A 99 22.06 -7.41 0.52
N GLU A 100 22.22 -8.74 0.65
CA GLU A 100 21.25 -9.65 1.26
C GLU A 100 20.89 -9.28 2.72
N LYS A 101 21.87 -8.85 3.54
CA LYS A 101 21.60 -8.43 4.92
C LYS A 101 20.68 -7.21 4.94
N GLU A 102 20.99 -6.23 4.10
CA GLU A 102 20.18 -5.00 4.00
C GLU A 102 18.80 -5.32 3.44
N ALA A 103 18.68 -6.22 2.46
CA ALA A 103 17.39 -6.66 1.95
C ALA A 103 16.53 -7.31 3.05
N LEU A 104 17.10 -8.18 3.89
CA LEU A 104 16.41 -8.82 5.01
C LEU A 104 16.01 -7.82 6.11
N LEU A 105 16.88 -6.88 6.45
CA LEU A 105 16.60 -5.87 7.48
C LEU A 105 15.55 -4.82 7.04
N ASN A 106 15.40 -4.63 5.73
CA ASN A 106 14.41 -3.72 5.15
C ASN A 106 13.13 -4.44 4.69
N ASP A 107 13.05 -5.76 4.89
CA ASP A 107 11.85 -6.54 4.60
C ASP A 107 10.73 -6.22 5.60
N TRP A 108 9.52 -5.95 5.10
CA TRP A 108 8.34 -5.65 5.92
C TRP A 108 7.98 -6.77 6.92
N ARG A 109 8.38 -8.03 6.65
CA ARG A 109 8.19 -9.17 7.56
C ARG A 109 8.99 -9.03 8.84
N ALA A 110 10.08 -8.24 8.84
CA ALA A 110 10.91 -7.99 10.02
C ALA A 110 10.06 -7.50 11.19
N ASP A 111 9.14 -6.56 10.94
CA ASP A 111 8.29 -5.96 11.97
C ASP A 111 7.25 -6.97 12.49
N ILE A 112 6.88 -7.97 11.68
CA ILE A 112 5.94 -9.03 12.09
C ILE A 112 6.56 -9.99 13.11
N PHE A 113 7.85 -10.29 12.97
CA PHE A 113 8.56 -11.12 13.95
C PHE A 113 8.61 -10.50 15.35
N ASP A 114 8.64 -9.16 15.42
CA ASP A 114 8.73 -8.44 16.69
C ASP A 114 7.38 -8.38 17.41
N VAL A 115 6.26 -8.50 16.67
CA VAL A 115 4.90 -8.48 17.24
C VAL A 115 4.26 -9.86 17.40
N CYS A 116 4.66 -10.85 16.61
CA CYS A 116 4.13 -12.21 16.72
C CYS A 116 4.99 -13.05 17.69
N PRO A 117 4.38 -13.81 18.63
CA PRO A 117 5.12 -14.71 19.50
C PRO A 117 5.90 -15.76 18.73
N TYR A 118 5.26 -16.37 17.73
CA TYR A 118 5.83 -17.31 16.78
C TYR A 118 5.49 -16.88 15.36
N TYR A 119 6.36 -17.16 14.39
CA TYR A 119 6.14 -16.71 13.02
C TYR A 119 7.02 -17.42 11.98
N ASN A 120 6.53 -17.42 10.73
CA ASN A 120 7.23 -17.81 9.51
C ASN A 120 7.62 -19.30 9.41
N TYR A 121 6.77 -20.22 9.87
CA TYR A 121 6.91 -21.66 9.64
C TYR A 121 5.53 -22.34 9.56
N ALA A 122 5.41 -23.48 8.88
CA ALA A 122 4.13 -24.17 8.76
C ALA A 122 3.53 -24.53 10.14
N GLY A 123 2.32 -24.05 10.43
CA GLY A 123 1.59 -24.32 11.67
C GLY A 123 1.80 -23.31 12.80
N TRP A 124 2.61 -22.26 12.59
CA TRP A 124 2.89 -21.24 13.61
C TRP A 124 1.62 -20.62 14.20
N GLU A 125 0.59 -20.43 13.39
CA GLU A 125 -0.67 -19.85 13.84
C GLU A 125 -1.29 -20.70 14.95
N MET A 126 -1.31 -22.01 14.75
CA MET A 126 -1.93 -22.94 15.69
C MET A 126 -1.12 -23.06 16.98
N ASP A 127 0.21 -22.98 16.91
CA ASP A 127 1.05 -22.93 18.10
C ASP A 127 0.74 -21.68 18.95
N VAL A 128 0.63 -20.51 18.30
CA VAL A 128 0.24 -19.27 18.98
C VAL A 128 -1.17 -19.41 19.59
N ILE A 129 -2.13 -19.91 18.82
CA ILE A 129 -3.52 -20.08 19.26
C ILE A 129 -3.61 -21.05 20.44
N HIS A 130 -2.88 -22.17 20.42
CA HIS A 130 -2.89 -23.15 21.50
C HIS A 130 -2.26 -22.64 22.79
N GLU A 131 -1.15 -21.90 22.67
CA GLU A 131 -0.41 -21.38 23.82
C GLU A 131 -1.12 -20.16 24.43
N TYR A 132 -1.55 -19.22 23.60
CA TYR A 132 -2.03 -17.90 24.05
C TYR A 132 -3.56 -17.74 23.98
N GLY A 133 -4.29 -18.62 23.29
CA GLY A 133 -5.74 -18.47 23.06
C GLY A 133 -6.66 -18.82 24.23
N LYS A 134 -6.15 -19.36 25.35
CA LYS A 134 -7.00 -19.80 26.48
C LYS A 134 -7.51 -18.65 27.35
N GLU A 135 -6.66 -17.67 27.63
CA GLU A 135 -6.99 -16.50 28.47
C GLU A 135 -6.52 -15.20 27.81
N PRO A 136 -7.08 -14.78 26.66
CA PRO A 136 -6.58 -13.63 25.90
C PRO A 136 -6.53 -12.31 26.69
N SER A 137 -7.42 -12.14 27.68
CA SER A 137 -7.51 -10.93 28.50
C SER A 137 -6.32 -10.71 29.43
N THR A 138 -5.54 -11.75 29.72
CA THR A 138 -4.36 -11.68 30.61
C THR A 138 -3.06 -11.41 29.86
N LEU A 139 -3.09 -11.45 28.53
CA LEU A 139 -1.93 -11.23 27.67
C LEU A 139 -1.52 -9.76 27.64
N SER A 140 -0.22 -9.50 27.42
CA SER A 140 0.27 -8.16 27.07
C SER A 140 -0.34 -7.67 25.75
N ASP A 141 -0.24 -6.37 25.47
CA ASP A 141 -0.76 -5.78 24.23
C ASP A 141 -0.16 -6.39 22.97
N THR A 142 1.17 -6.50 22.93
CA THR A 142 1.88 -7.11 21.81
C THR A 142 1.50 -8.57 21.61
N THR A 143 1.43 -9.37 22.68
CA THR A 143 1.07 -10.79 22.58
C THR A 143 -0.41 -10.96 22.16
N LEU A 144 -1.30 -10.10 22.64
CA LEU A 144 -2.70 -10.10 22.20
C LEU A 144 -2.84 -9.73 20.72
N TYR A 145 -2.10 -8.72 20.26
CA TYR A 145 -2.03 -8.37 18.84
C TYR A 145 -1.51 -9.54 17.99
N GLY A 146 -0.42 -10.19 18.43
CA GLY A 146 0.13 -11.38 17.80
C GLY A 146 -0.85 -12.56 17.77
N LEU A 147 -1.65 -12.77 18.83
CA LEU A 147 -2.72 -13.76 18.86
C LEU A 147 -3.82 -13.44 17.82
N GLY A 148 -4.27 -12.19 17.74
CA GLY A 148 -5.22 -11.75 16.72
C GLY A 148 -4.68 -11.98 15.30
N ARG A 149 -3.39 -11.71 15.08
CA ARG A 149 -2.71 -11.99 13.80
C ARG A 149 -2.66 -13.48 13.48
N ALA A 150 -2.41 -14.34 14.46
CA ALA A 150 -2.46 -15.79 14.29
C ALA A 150 -3.85 -16.27 13.89
N TYR A 151 -4.90 -15.78 14.55
CA TYR A 151 -6.29 -16.09 14.19
C TYR A 151 -6.66 -15.64 12.76
N SER A 152 -6.33 -14.39 12.40
CA SER A 152 -6.57 -13.84 11.06
C SER A 152 -5.78 -14.60 9.99
N SER A 153 -4.51 -14.90 10.26
CA SER A 153 -3.66 -15.71 9.36
C SER A 153 -4.24 -17.11 9.17
N TYR A 154 -4.61 -17.78 10.26
CA TYR A 154 -5.12 -19.15 10.19
C TYR A 154 -6.42 -19.23 9.40
N SER A 155 -7.38 -18.36 9.71
CA SER A 155 -8.67 -18.32 9.01
C SER A 155 -8.51 -18.05 7.51
N SER A 156 -7.62 -17.14 7.12
CA SER A 156 -7.30 -16.89 5.70
C SER A 156 -6.68 -18.13 5.05
N SER A 157 -5.76 -18.80 5.76
CA SER A 157 -5.09 -20.01 5.27
C SER A 157 -6.04 -21.22 5.16
N LEU A 158 -7.19 -21.23 5.85
CA LEU A 158 -8.22 -22.25 5.68
C LEU A 158 -8.85 -22.24 4.28
N VAL A 159 -8.97 -21.05 3.66
CA VAL A 159 -9.64 -20.87 2.36
C VAL A 159 -8.69 -20.58 1.21
N SER A 160 -7.51 -20.03 1.47
CA SER A 160 -6.52 -19.65 0.45
C SER A 160 -5.12 -20.18 0.80
N ILE A 161 -4.35 -20.58 -0.22
CA ILE A 161 -2.94 -20.95 -0.05
C ILE A 161 -2.13 -19.65 0.03
N LYS A 162 -1.37 -19.47 1.11
CA LYS A 162 -0.39 -18.37 1.18
C LYS A 162 0.85 -18.76 0.37
N HIS A 163 1.23 -17.91 -0.58
CA HIS A 163 2.47 -18.03 -1.33
C HIS A 163 3.66 -18.25 -0.38
N GLY A 164 4.35 -19.38 -0.53
CA GLY A 164 5.63 -19.66 0.15
C GLY A 164 5.59 -20.54 1.40
N ILE A 165 4.42 -20.89 1.97
CA ILE A 165 4.36 -21.90 3.05
C ILE A 165 3.49 -23.07 2.57
N SER A 166 4.15 -24.15 2.14
CA SER A 166 3.47 -25.40 1.83
C SER A 166 2.91 -26.05 3.11
N ASN A 167 1.78 -26.76 3.00
CA ASN A 167 1.15 -27.55 4.08
C ASN A 167 0.52 -26.78 5.26
N VAL A 168 -0.45 -25.90 4.97
CA VAL A 168 -1.32 -25.35 6.02
C VAL A 168 -2.18 -26.47 6.61
N VAL A 169 -1.97 -26.76 7.90
CA VAL A 169 -2.75 -27.77 8.62
C VAL A 169 -4.23 -27.36 8.70
N GLY A 170 -5.10 -28.18 8.12
CA GLY A 170 -6.55 -27.99 8.20
C GLY A 170 -7.15 -27.13 7.09
N GLN A 171 -6.37 -26.77 6.06
CA GLN A 171 -6.89 -26.09 4.87
C GLN A 171 -8.05 -26.88 4.24
N PHE A 172 -9.06 -26.16 3.75
CA PHE A 172 -10.19 -26.74 3.06
C PHE A 172 -9.81 -27.09 1.62
N ASP A 173 -10.05 -28.34 1.24
CA ASP A 173 -9.97 -28.79 -0.14
C ASP A 173 -11.23 -28.34 -0.90
N LEU A 174 -11.15 -27.16 -1.52
CA LEU A 174 -12.25 -26.54 -2.28
C LEU A 174 -11.89 -26.44 -3.75
N LYS A 175 -12.65 -27.14 -4.60
CA LYS A 175 -12.52 -26.96 -6.06
C LYS A 175 -12.92 -25.54 -6.48
N PRO A 176 -12.45 -25.04 -7.63
CA PRO A 176 -12.66 -23.66 -8.07
C PRO A 176 -14.11 -23.14 -8.02
N SER A 177 -15.10 -24.01 -8.26
CA SER A 177 -16.54 -23.69 -8.24
C SER A 177 -17.25 -24.03 -6.93
N GLU A 178 -16.57 -24.66 -5.98
CA GLU A 178 -17.16 -25.04 -4.69
C GLU A 178 -17.14 -23.87 -3.71
N THR A 179 -18.18 -23.84 -2.88
CA THR A 179 -18.35 -22.94 -1.74
C THR A 179 -18.17 -23.70 -0.43
N LEU A 180 -17.97 -22.96 0.66
CA LEU A 180 -17.87 -23.51 2.00
C LEU A 180 -19.17 -24.24 2.39
N THR A 181 -19.02 -25.46 2.90
CA THR A 181 -20.10 -26.13 3.63
C THR A 181 -20.41 -25.38 4.93
N GLU A 182 -21.60 -25.55 5.51
CA GLU A 182 -21.96 -24.95 6.81
C GLU A 182 -20.93 -25.24 7.91
N LYS A 183 -20.37 -26.46 7.92
CA LYS A 183 -19.32 -26.84 8.87
C LYS A 183 -18.02 -26.07 8.63
N GLN A 184 -17.57 -25.97 7.38
CA GLN A 184 -16.35 -25.22 7.04
C GLN A 184 -16.53 -23.73 7.33
N LEU A 185 -17.69 -23.16 6.99
CA LEU A 185 -18.05 -21.77 7.28
C LEU A 185 -18.04 -21.50 8.79
N SER A 186 -18.59 -22.40 9.60
CA SER A 186 -18.54 -22.31 11.07
C SER A 186 -17.10 -22.33 11.61
N VAL A 187 -16.24 -23.19 11.05
CA VAL A 187 -14.82 -23.25 11.43
C VAL A 187 -14.08 -21.97 11.01
N TYR A 188 -14.30 -21.48 9.79
CA TYR A 188 -13.74 -20.22 9.30
C TYR A 188 -14.11 -19.05 10.24
N ARG A 189 -15.42 -18.87 10.49
CA ARG A 189 -15.94 -17.81 11.36
C ARG A 189 -15.39 -17.89 12.78
N LYS A 190 -15.27 -19.09 13.34
CA LYS A 190 -14.69 -19.27 14.69
C LYS A 190 -13.33 -18.57 14.82
N TYR A 191 -12.45 -18.72 13.83
CA TYR A 191 -11.12 -18.12 13.87
C TYR A 191 -11.12 -16.66 13.42
N GLN A 192 -11.87 -16.31 12.37
CA GLN A 192 -11.96 -14.93 11.91
C GLN A 192 -12.58 -14.01 12.98
N HIS A 193 -13.65 -14.45 13.65
CA HIS A 193 -14.29 -13.69 14.72
C HIS A 193 -13.41 -13.62 15.97
N ALA A 194 -12.64 -14.67 16.29
CA ALA A 194 -11.64 -14.59 17.37
C ALA A 194 -10.53 -13.57 17.07
N ALA A 195 -10.15 -13.38 15.80
CA ALA A 195 -9.23 -12.31 15.39
C ALA A 195 -9.82 -10.93 15.66
N ILE A 196 -11.07 -10.71 15.21
CA ILE A 196 -11.82 -9.46 15.43
C ILE A 196 -11.93 -9.17 16.94
N GLU A 197 -12.35 -10.15 17.73
CA GLU A 197 -12.49 -10.02 19.19
C GLU A 197 -11.16 -9.64 19.85
N ALA A 198 -10.05 -10.27 19.45
CA ALA A 198 -8.72 -9.96 19.98
C ALA A 198 -8.31 -8.52 19.67
N PHE A 199 -8.50 -8.05 18.43
CA PHE A 199 -8.17 -6.68 18.05
C PHE A 199 -9.10 -5.64 18.68
N GLN A 200 -10.41 -5.93 18.78
CA GLN A 200 -11.35 -5.06 19.48
C GLN A 200 -11.06 -4.97 20.98
N MET A 201 -10.65 -6.08 21.61
CA MET A 201 -10.22 -6.07 23.00
C MET A 201 -8.97 -5.22 23.18
N LEU A 202 -8.00 -5.33 22.27
CA LEU A 202 -6.81 -4.49 22.30
C LEU A 202 -7.17 -3.01 22.08
N ALA A 203 -8.04 -2.69 21.12
CA ALA A 203 -8.48 -1.33 20.85
C ALA A 203 -9.15 -0.68 22.07
N LYS A 204 -9.94 -1.44 22.83
CA LYS A 204 -10.55 -0.96 24.09
C LYS A 204 -9.53 -0.76 25.20
N ARG A 205 -8.47 -1.58 25.24
CA ARG A 205 -7.46 -1.56 26.30
C ARG A 205 -6.38 -0.51 26.06
N SER A 206 -5.94 -0.37 24.82
CA SER A 206 -4.84 0.49 24.38
C SER A 206 -5.20 1.14 23.03
N PRO A 207 -6.09 2.15 23.03
CA PRO A 207 -6.57 2.85 21.81
C PRO A 207 -5.47 3.39 20.89
N GLU A 208 -4.36 3.80 21.49
CA GLU A 208 -3.14 4.33 20.87
C GLU A 208 -2.20 3.27 20.28
N PHE A 209 -2.55 1.98 20.36
CA PHE A 209 -1.73 0.92 19.79
C PHE A 209 -1.70 1.00 18.26
N GLU A 210 -0.52 1.26 17.71
CA GLU A 210 -0.29 1.32 16.26
C GLU A 210 0.10 -0.06 15.71
N THR A 211 -0.37 -0.33 14.49
CA THR A 211 -0.08 -1.56 13.75
C THR A 211 0.56 -1.24 12.41
N ILE A 212 1.05 -2.27 11.71
CA ILE A 212 1.61 -2.11 10.35
C ILE A 212 0.59 -1.59 9.32
N VAL A 213 -0.71 -1.64 9.61
CA VAL A 213 -1.80 -1.14 8.75
C VAL A 213 -2.53 0.06 9.37
N GLY A 214 -1.91 0.78 10.31
CA GLY A 214 -2.49 1.93 11.02
C GLY A 214 -3.00 1.57 12.41
N SER A 215 -3.91 2.38 12.95
CA SER A 215 -4.38 2.21 14.33
C SER A 215 -5.00 0.83 14.58
N ILE A 216 -5.00 0.36 15.83
CA ILE A 216 -5.67 -0.88 16.19
C ILE A 216 -7.17 -0.90 15.87
N TYR A 217 -7.83 0.26 15.86
CA TYR A 217 -9.21 0.39 15.38
C TYR A 217 -9.29 0.06 13.89
N THR A 218 -8.49 0.75 13.06
CA THR A 218 -8.39 0.49 11.61
C THR A 218 -8.15 -1.01 11.35
N LYS A 219 -7.23 -1.62 12.11
CA LYS A 219 -6.94 -3.05 11.99
C LYS A 219 -8.15 -3.92 12.29
N ALA A 220 -8.89 -3.65 13.37
CA ALA A 220 -10.09 -4.39 13.74
C ALA A 220 -11.19 -4.24 12.66
N SER A 221 -11.40 -3.02 12.15
CA SER A 221 -12.35 -2.73 11.07
C SER A 221 -12.00 -3.51 9.80
N ASN A 222 -10.72 -3.53 9.43
CA ASN A 222 -10.26 -4.22 8.24
C ASN A 222 -10.52 -5.73 8.32
N GLU A 223 -10.49 -6.37 9.49
CA GLU A 223 -10.81 -7.80 9.61
C GLU A 223 -12.27 -8.13 9.31
N HIS A 224 -13.22 -7.22 9.52
CA HIS A 224 -14.60 -7.41 9.07
C HIS A 224 -14.67 -7.43 7.54
N VAL A 225 -13.96 -6.51 6.88
CA VAL A 225 -13.94 -6.44 5.41
C VAL A 225 -13.16 -7.60 4.79
N THR A 226 -12.08 -8.05 5.44
CA THR A 226 -11.39 -9.31 5.09
C THR A 226 -12.33 -10.52 5.18
N SER A 227 -13.15 -10.61 6.23
CA SER A 227 -14.15 -11.68 6.34
C SER A 227 -15.16 -11.60 5.19
N PHE A 228 -15.70 -10.40 4.94
CA PHE A 228 -16.63 -10.14 3.84
C PHE A 228 -16.05 -10.54 2.47
N ILE A 229 -14.83 -10.11 2.12
CA ILE A 229 -14.25 -10.39 0.80
C ILE A 229 -13.91 -11.87 0.62
N ASN A 230 -13.47 -12.54 1.69
CA ASN A 230 -13.28 -13.98 1.68
C ASN A 230 -14.61 -14.71 1.45
N LEU A 231 -15.67 -14.33 2.17
CA LEU A 231 -16.97 -14.98 1.97
C LEU A 231 -17.59 -14.65 0.60
N MET A 232 -17.30 -13.51 0.00
CA MET A 232 -17.66 -13.25 -1.41
C MET A 232 -16.96 -14.21 -2.38
N MET A 233 -15.71 -14.61 -2.10
CA MET A 233 -14.93 -15.53 -2.96
C MET A 233 -15.20 -17.02 -2.68
N TYR A 234 -15.59 -17.37 -1.46
CA TYR A 234 -15.65 -18.75 -0.99
C TYR A 234 -17.03 -19.19 -0.46
N SER A 235 -18.01 -18.28 -0.40
CA SER A 235 -19.39 -18.59 0.01
C SER A 235 -20.37 -17.92 -0.96
N ASP A 236 -21.18 -16.97 -0.47
CA ASP A 236 -22.17 -16.23 -1.24
C ASP A 236 -22.35 -14.83 -0.65
N GLU A 237 -22.98 -13.95 -1.42
CA GLU A 237 -23.22 -12.55 -1.05
C GLU A 237 -24.01 -12.41 0.26
N THR A 238 -24.97 -13.31 0.53
CA THR A 238 -25.80 -13.23 1.74
C THR A 238 -24.99 -13.54 2.99
N GLU A 239 -24.15 -14.56 2.95
CA GLU A 239 -23.24 -14.88 4.06
C GLU A 239 -22.15 -13.81 4.23
N ALA A 240 -21.61 -13.26 3.13
CA ALA A 240 -20.61 -12.21 3.18
C ALA A 240 -21.13 -10.94 3.87
N LEU A 241 -22.33 -10.46 3.50
CA LEU A 241 -22.91 -9.23 4.05
C LEU A 241 -23.14 -9.29 5.57
N LYS A 242 -23.26 -10.48 6.17
CA LYS A 242 -23.39 -10.64 7.63
C LYS A 242 -22.13 -10.25 8.39
N GLU A 243 -20.97 -10.25 7.75
CA GLU A 243 -19.69 -9.92 8.37
C GLU A 243 -19.48 -8.40 8.52
N LEU A 244 -20.28 -7.60 7.82
CA LEU A 244 -20.20 -6.14 7.84
C LEU A 244 -21.12 -5.56 8.91
N GLU A 245 -20.57 -5.36 10.11
CA GLU A 245 -21.25 -4.68 11.21
C GLU A 245 -21.49 -3.18 10.91
N ASN A 246 -22.34 -2.54 11.71
CA ASN A 246 -22.53 -1.10 11.63
C ASN A 246 -21.33 -0.37 12.26
N ASP A 247 -21.00 0.80 11.72
CA ASP A 247 -20.05 1.74 12.34
C ASP A 247 -18.65 1.15 12.61
N ILE A 248 -18.19 0.21 11.77
CA ILE A 248 -16.85 -0.38 11.92
C ILE A 248 -15.74 0.62 11.57
N TYR A 249 -15.99 1.61 10.72
CA TYR A 249 -15.05 2.68 10.39
C TYR A 249 -15.49 4.00 11.01
N ASP A 250 -14.51 4.81 11.41
CA ASP A 250 -14.76 6.17 11.86
C ASP A 250 -15.11 7.11 10.70
N LEU A 251 -15.54 8.33 11.04
CA LEU A 251 -15.96 9.33 10.06
C LEU A 251 -14.82 9.72 9.10
N PHE A 252 -13.55 9.65 9.53
CA PHE A 252 -12.40 9.94 8.67
C PHE A 252 -12.35 8.98 7.49
N TYR A 253 -12.33 7.68 7.76
CA TYR A 253 -12.26 6.68 6.72
C TYR A 253 -13.51 6.68 5.82
N LEU A 254 -14.70 6.89 6.42
CA LEU A 254 -15.93 6.96 5.65
C LEU A 254 -15.97 8.17 4.71
N SER A 255 -15.54 9.35 5.16
CA SER A 255 -15.53 10.54 4.30
C SER A 255 -14.40 10.50 3.26
N PHE A 256 -13.22 9.97 3.61
CA PHE A 256 -12.18 9.71 2.61
C PHE A 256 -12.68 8.79 1.50
N ALA A 257 -13.28 7.66 1.86
CA ALA A 257 -13.86 6.72 0.92
C ALA A 257 -14.97 7.33 0.05
N ARG A 258 -15.84 8.18 0.64
CA ARG A 258 -16.84 8.94 -0.15
C ARG A 258 -16.19 9.91 -1.12
N ASN A 259 -15.14 10.61 -0.72
CA ASN A 259 -14.45 11.58 -1.57
C ASN A 259 -13.72 10.89 -2.74
N VAL A 260 -13.12 9.71 -2.48
CA VAL A 260 -12.57 8.84 -3.52
C VAL A 260 -13.66 8.44 -4.50
N LEU A 261 -14.75 7.83 -4.02
CA LEU A 261 -15.87 7.39 -4.87
C LEU A 261 -16.50 8.56 -5.64
N ASN A 262 -16.62 9.74 -5.04
CA ASN A 262 -17.16 10.93 -5.70
C ASN A 262 -16.22 11.55 -6.74
N SER A 263 -14.92 11.24 -6.71
CA SER A 263 -13.95 11.70 -7.72
C SER A 263 -14.14 10.99 -9.08
N LEU A 264 -14.81 9.84 -9.08
CA LEU A 264 -14.94 8.96 -10.25
C LEU A 264 -16.14 9.34 -11.11
N GLU A 265 -15.98 9.33 -12.43
CA GLU A 265 -17.12 9.38 -13.36
C GLU A 265 -18.12 8.21 -13.13
N PRO A 266 -19.38 8.35 -13.57
CA PRO A 266 -20.37 7.27 -13.50
C PRO A 266 -19.88 5.98 -14.18
N ASN A 267 -20.23 4.83 -13.58
CA ASN A 267 -19.92 3.49 -14.07
C ASN A 267 -18.40 3.17 -14.17
N ALA A 268 -17.56 3.91 -13.46
CA ALA A 268 -16.11 3.75 -13.52
C ALA A 268 -15.59 2.40 -13.00
N ILE A 269 -14.38 2.05 -13.41
CA ILE A 269 -13.54 1.00 -12.82
C ILE A 269 -12.37 1.71 -12.14
N LEU A 270 -12.18 1.46 -10.83
CA LEU A 270 -11.08 2.02 -10.04
C LEU A 270 -10.12 0.90 -9.64
N PHE A 271 -8.85 1.06 -9.95
CA PHE A 271 -7.78 0.23 -9.41
C PHE A 271 -7.17 0.86 -8.16
N THR A 272 -7.03 0.03 -7.13
CA THR A 272 -6.40 0.36 -5.82
C THR A 272 -5.32 -0.67 -5.49
N GLY A 273 -4.57 -0.46 -4.40
CA GLY A 273 -3.37 -1.25 -4.11
C GLY A 273 -3.20 -1.75 -2.68
N GLY A 274 -3.92 -1.21 -1.71
CA GLY A 274 -3.80 -1.59 -0.31
C GLY A 274 -5.15 -1.70 0.42
N ASP A 275 -5.07 -2.19 1.66
CA ASP A 275 -6.24 -2.44 2.49
C ASP A 275 -6.95 -1.13 2.85
N ASN A 276 -6.21 -0.09 3.24
CA ASN A 276 -6.79 1.14 3.78
C ASN A 276 -7.37 2.07 2.69
N ASP A 277 -6.88 1.99 1.46
CA ASP A 277 -7.41 2.65 0.27
C ASP A 277 -8.60 1.90 -0.34
N THR A 278 -8.74 0.59 -0.07
CA THR A 278 -9.81 -0.24 -0.66
C THR A 278 -10.95 -0.53 0.29
N PHE A 279 -10.67 -1.05 1.48
CA PHE A 279 -11.68 -1.69 2.34
C PHE A 279 -12.80 -0.73 2.76
N PRO A 280 -12.51 0.54 3.12
CA PRO A 280 -13.55 1.53 3.32
C PRO A 280 -14.47 1.74 2.11
N LEU A 281 -13.95 1.65 0.87
CA LEU A 281 -14.76 1.78 -0.36
C LEU A 281 -15.76 0.62 -0.48
N TRP A 282 -15.27 -0.63 -0.35
CA TRP A 282 -16.14 -1.81 -0.38
C TRP A 282 -17.18 -1.80 0.74
N TYR A 283 -16.79 -1.36 1.94
CA TYR A 283 -17.73 -1.21 3.04
C TYR A 283 -18.85 -0.23 2.68
N LEU A 284 -18.53 0.93 2.11
CA LEU A 284 -19.55 1.89 1.66
C LEU A 284 -20.49 1.32 0.59
N GLN A 285 -19.95 0.61 -0.40
CA GLN A 285 -20.73 0.01 -1.48
C GLN A 285 -21.66 -1.10 -0.96
N ALA A 286 -21.12 -2.02 -0.17
CA ALA A 286 -21.84 -3.18 0.33
C ALA A 286 -22.88 -2.78 1.40
N LYS A 287 -22.46 -2.00 2.40
CA LYS A 287 -23.29 -1.65 3.56
C LYS A 287 -24.29 -0.54 3.28
N TYR A 288 -23.87 0.52 2.58
CA TYR A 288 -24.66 1.75 2.41
C TYR A 288 -25.16 1.96 0.98
N GLY A 289 -24.76 1.11 0.03
CA GLY A 289 -25.21 1.22 -1.36
C GLY A 289 -24.68 2.44 -2.11
N ILE A 290 -23.59 3.04 -1.63
CA ILE A 290 -23.00 4.22 -2.25
C ILE A 290 -22.19 3.79 -3.47
N ARG A 291 -22.44 4.42 -4.63
CA ARG A 291 -21.66 4.23 -5.87
C ARG A 291 -21.46 2.75 -6.27
N ARG A 292 -22.53 1.95 -6.23
CA ARG A 292 -22.54 0.55 -6.73
C ARG A 292 -22.35 0.45 -8.25
N ASP A 293 -22.44 1.57 -8.96
CA ASP A 293 -22.04 1.67 -10.38
C ASP A 293 -20.53 1.53 -10.57
N VAL A 294 -19.72 1.80 -9.55
CA VAL A 294 -18.26 1.70 -9.62
C VAL A 294 -17.81 0.28 -9.30
N THR A 295 -16.81 -0.23 -10.04
CA THR A 295 -16.08 -1.44 -9.64
C THR A 295 -14.75 -1.05 -9.02
N VAL A 296 -14.51 -1.42 -7.76
CA VAL A 296 -13.23 -1.22 -7.08
C VAL A 296 -12.41 -2.52 -7.16
N MET A 297 -11.27 -2.46 -7.83
CA MET A 297 -10.38 -3.58 -8.13
C MET A 297 -9.04 -3.44 -7.40
N VAL A 298 -8.63 -4.46 -6.65
CA VAL A 298 -7.37 -4.42 -5.90
C VAL A 298 -6.29 -5.16 -6.65
N THR A 299 -5.22 -4.45 -7.00
CA THR A 299 -4.08 -4.99 -7.76
C THR A 299 -3.43 -6.20 -7.10
N SER A 300 -3.38 -6.26 -5.76
CA SER A 300 -2.82 -7.39 -5.00
C SER A 300 -3.66 -8.68 -5.10
N PHE A 301 -4.95 -8.59 -5.44
CA PHE A 301 -5.83 -9.75 -5.59
C PHE A 301 -6.01 -10.18 -7.04
N LEU A 302 -5.47 -9.44 -8.02
CA LEU A 302 -5.60 -9.77 -9.45
C LEU A 302 -4.82 -11.02 -9.88
N ASN A 303 -4.00 -11.59 -9.00
CA ASN A 303 -3.39 -12.89 -9.21
C ASN A 303 -4.25 -14.05 -8.66
N MET A 304 -5.38 -13.76 -8.00
CA MET A 304 -6.25 -14.76 -7.41
C MET A 304 -7.43 -15.07 -8.33
N ASN A 305 -7.38 -16.25 -8.94
CA ASN A 305 -8.41 -16.77 -9.83
C ASN A 305 -9.87 -16.64 -9.29
N ARG A 306 -10.08 -16.87 -7.98
CA ARG A 306 -11.39 -16.67 -7.33
C ARG A 306 -11.82 -15.22 -7.26
N TYR A 307 -10.89 -14.30 -7.01
CA TYR A 307 -11.18 -12.87 -6.99
C TYR A 307 -11.60 -12.39 -8.39
N ILE A 308 -10.90 -12.83 -9.43
CA ILE A 308 -11.21 -12.51 -10.83
C ILE A 308 -12.62 -12.99 -11.19
N ARG A 309 -12.96 -14.24 -10.85
CA ARG A 309 -14.32 -14.76 -11.01
C ARG A 309 -15.36 -13.94 -10.26
N MET A 310 -15.07 -13.58 -9.01
CA MET A 310 -15.99 -12.78 -8.19
C MET A 310 -16.29 -11.43 -8.85
N VAL A 311 -15.28 -10.70 -9.32
CA VAL A 311 -15.49 -9.38 -9.96
C VAL A 311 -16.09 -9.46 -11.37
N ASN A 312 -15.90 -10.58 -12.08
CA ASN A 312 -16.52 -10.84 -13.38
C ASN A 312 -17.96 -11.40 -13.26
N SER A 313 -18.35 -11.85 -12.06
CA SER A 313 -19.69 -12.41 -11.81
C SER A 313 -20.72 -11.36 -11.38
N ARG A 314 -21.98 -11.61 -11.73
CA ARG A 314 -23.11 -10.75 -11.32
C ARG A 314 -23.31 -10.76 -9.81
N ASN A 315 -23.34 -9.56 -9.21
CA ASN A 315 -23.63 -9.33 -7.80
C ASN A 315 -24.42 -8.00 -7.63
N GLU A 316 -24.90 -7.70 -6.42
CA GLU A 316 -25.67 -6.47 -6.14
C GLU A 316 -24.84 -5.36 -5.47
N ILE A 317 -23.54 -5.57 -5.27
CA ILE A 317 -22.65 -4.66 -4.52
C ILE A 317 -21.90 -3.72 -5.47
N PHE A 318 -21.49 -4.22 -6.64
CA PHE A 318 -20.83 -3.43 -7.67
C PHE A 318 -21.16 -3.97 -9.08
N THR A 319 -20.94 -3.14 -10.09
CA THR A 319 -21.12 -3.54 -11.49
C THR A 319 -20.02 -4.52 -11.91
N PRO A 320 -20.31 -5.71 -12.46
CA PRO A 320 -19.28 -6.65 -12.88
C PRO A 320 -18.38 -6.11 -13.99
N ILE A 321 -17.17 -6.64 -14.10
CA ILE A 321 -16.28 -6.39 -15.23
C ILE A 321 -16.49 -7.43 -16.33
N GLU A 322 -16.15 -7.07 -17.56
CA GLU A 322 -16.10 -7.98 -18.69
C GLU A 322 -14.63 -8.24 -19.08
N LEU A 323 -14.33 -9.47 -19.45
CA LEU A 323 -13.02 -9.94 -19.87
C LEU A 323 -13.17 -10.73 -21.16
N THR A 324 -12.19 -10.68 -22.04
CA THR A 324 -12.13 -11.51 -23.25
C THR A 324 -11.60 -12.89 -22.90
N ILE A 325 -10.57 -12.96 -22.06
CA ILE A 325 -9.98 -14.22 -21.61
C ILE A 325 -10.92 -14.89 -20.61
N ASP A 326 -11.16 -16.20 -20.78
CA ASP A 326 -11.93 -16.97 -19.80
C ASP A 326 -11.26 -16.87 -18.40
N PRO A 327 -12.01 -16.52 -17.33
CA PRO A 327 -11.50 -16.46 -15.97
C PRO A 327 -10.71 -17.71 -15.52
N VAL A 328 -10.94 -18.89 -16.11
CA VAL A 328 -10.16 -20.11 -15.81
C VAL A 328 -8.69 -20.00 -16.19
N ASP A 329 -8.34 -19.21 -17.22
CA ASP A 329 -6.98 -19.08 -17.75
C ASP A 329 -6.13 -18.08 -16.97
N TYR A 330 -6.75 -17.39 -15.99
CA TYR A 330 -6.03 -16.63 -14.97
C TYR A 330 -5.60 -17.52 -13.82
N ASP A 331 -4.63 -18.40 -14.10
CA ASP A 331 -4.04 -19.33 -13.15
C ASP A 331 -2.58 -18.93 -12.85
N ALA A 332 -2.27 -18.69 -11.58
CA ALA A 332 -0.93 -18.36 -11.11
C ALA A 332 0.08 -19.51 -11.28
N SER A 333 -0.39 -20.72 -11.58
CA SER A 333 0.43 -21.88 -11.97
C SER A 333 0.39 -22.19 -13.47
N GLY A 334 -0.42 -21.45 -14.22
CA GLY A 334 -0.64 -21.66 -15.65
C GLY A 334 0.39 -20.98 -16.56
N PRO A 335 0.23 -21.10 -17.88
CA PRO A 335 1.17 -20.55 -18.86
C PRO A 335 1.22 -19.01 -18.89
N ASN A 336 0.24 -18.35 -18.25
CA ASN A 336 0.10 -16.89 -18.18
C ASN A 336 0.60 -16.29 -16.85
N ALA A 337 1.08 -17.11 -15.90
CA ALA A 337 1.50 -16.64 -14.59
C ALA A 337 2.55 -15.53 -14.65
N TYR A 338 3.49 -15.67 -15.60
CA TYR A 338 4.48 -14.67 -15.95
C TYR A 338 4.73 -14.72 -17.46
N LEU A 339 4.63 -13.58 -18.12
CA LEU A 339 4.77 -13.41 -19.56
C LEU A 339 6.07 -12.63 -19.84
N PRO A 340 7.20 -13.31 -20.07
CA PRO A 340 8.44 -12.62 -20.42
C PRO A 340 8.28 -11.82 -21.71
N ILE A 341 8.94 -10.67 -21.77
CA ILE A 341 9.03 -9.87 -22.98
C ILE A 341 10.04 -10.53 -23.92
N GLU A 342 9.57 -10.98 -25.08
CA GLU A 342 10.38 -11.62 -26.13
C GLU A 342 10.20 -10.82 -27.43
N PRO A 343 11.00 -9.75 -27.63
CA PRO A 343 10.79 -8.81 -28.72
C PRO A 343 10.92 -9.47 -30.09
N ASN A 344 9.81 -9.58 -30.80
CA ASN A 344 9.76 -9.97 -32.22
C ASN A 344 8.91 -9.00 -33.07
N LEU A 345 8.24 -8.05 -32.41
CA LEU A 345 7.52 -6.93 -33.00
C LEU A 345 8.06 -5.63 -32.40
N GLU A 346 7.94 -4.52 -33.15
CA GLU A 346 8.20 -3.19 -32.61
C GLU A 346 7.14 -2.82 -31.58
N VAL A 347 5.86 -2.98 -31.92
CA VAL A 347 4.71 -2.73 -31.05
C VAL A 347 3.70 -3.87 -31.20
N VAL A 348 3.10 -4.32 -30.10
CA VAL A 348 2.04 -5.33 -30.11
C VAL A 348 0.66 -4.66 -30.01
N ASN A 349 -0.30 -5.05 -30.85
CA ASN A 349 -1.69 -4.59 -30.71
C ASN A 349 -2.39 -5.36 -29.58
N ALA A 350 -2.87 -4.63 -28.57
CA ALA A 350 -3.43 -5.21 -27.35
C ALA A 350 -4.65 -6.11 -27.61
N HIS A 351 -5.63 -5.62 -28.37
CA HIS A 351 -6.83 -6.40 -28.71
C HIS A 351 -6.48 -7.72 -29.39
N LYS A 352 -5.56 -7.68 -30.36
CA LYS A 352 -5.14 -8.91 -31.05
C LYS A 352 -4.36 -9.84 -30.13
N TYR A 353 -3.51 -9.30 -29.26
CA TYR A 353 -2.74 -10.11 -28.30
C TYR A 353 -3.66 -10.84 -27.32
N ILE A 354 -4.61 -10.13 -26.71
CA ILE A 354 -5.59 -10.71 -25.78
C ILE A 354 -6.43 -11.80 -26.46
N GLN A 355 -6.90 -11.55 -27.68
CA GLN A 355 -7.59 -12.58 -28.47
C GLN A 355 -6.72 -13.83 -28.70
N LEU A 356 -5.43 -13.67 -28.99
CA LEU A 356 -4.54 -14.80 -29.24
C LEU A 356 -4.24 -15.61 -27.96
N ILE A 357 -4.25 -14.95 -26.79
CA ILE A 357 -4.14 -15.64 -25.50
C ILE A 357 -5.38 -16.49 -25.25
N ASP A 358 -6.58 -15.91 -25.40
CA ASP A 358 -7.86 -16.63 -25.25
C ASP A 358 -8.01 -17.80 -26.26
N GLU A 359 -7.56 -17.62 -27.50
CA GLU A 359 -7.52 -18.67 -28.53
C GLU A 359 -6.44 -19.74 -28.27
N HIS A 360 -5.66 -19.63 -27.19
CA HIS A 360 -4.55 -20.54 -26.85
C HIS A 360 -3.55 -20.70 -28.01
N ASN A 361 -3.20 -19.59 -28.67
CA ASN A 361 -2.47 -19.63 -29.92
C ASN A 361 -1.03 -20.20 -29.75
N PRO A 362 -0.64 -21.27 -30.48
CA PRO A 362 0.69 -21.86 -30.37
C PRO A 362 1.85 -20.92 -30.71
N GLY A 363 1.59 -19.83 -31.46
CA GLY A 363 2.58 -18.82 -31.78
C GLY A 363 3.05 -17.98 -30.59
N LEU A 364 2.30 -17.98 -29.49
CA LEU A 364 2.67 -17.34 -28.23
C LEU A 364 3.31 -18.30 -27.22
N GLN A 365 3.41 -19.60 -27.54
CA GLN A 365 3.85 -20.63 -26.61
C GLN A 365 5.36 -20.92 -26.78
N LYS A 366 6.06 -21.05 -25.65
CA LYS A 366 7.44 -21.52 -25.58
C LYS A 366 7.49 -22.83 -24.78
N PRO A 367 8.15 -23.88 -25.31
CA PRO A 367 8.19 -25.16 -24.64
C PRO A 367 9.05 -25.13 -23.36
N LEU A 368 8.54 -25.78 -22.32
CA LEU A 368 9.27 -26.25 -21.15
C LEU A 368 9.38 -27.78 -21.21
N ALA A 369 10.06 -28.40 -20.25
CA ALA A 369 10.28 -29.86 -20.25
C ALA A 369 8.97 -30.67 -20.34
N ASP A 370 7.97 -30.30 -19.53
CA ASP A 370 6.67 -30.98 -19.44
C ASP A 370 5.46 -30.03 -19.61
N SER A 371 5.71 -28.78 -20.01
CA SER A 371 4.69 -27.74 -20.12
C SER A 371 5.10 -26.67 -21.15
N TYR A 372 4.42 -25.53 -21.15
CA TYR A 372 4.80 -24.35 -21.90
C TYR A 372 4.48 -23.09 -21.08
N TYR A 373 5.09 -21.97 -21.45
CA TYR A 373 4.69 -20.65 -20.99
C TYR A 373 4.37 -19.75 -22.19
N ASN A 374 3.53 -18.75 -21.98
CA ASN A 374 3.25 -17.72 -22.97
C ASN A 374 4.21 -16.54 -22.83
N PHE A 375 4.45 -15.78 -23.90
CA PHE A 375 5.27 -14.57 -23.86
C PHE A 375 4.52 -13.37 -24.42
N ILE A 376 5.02 -12.15 -24.15
CA ILE A 376 4.56 -10.94 -24.82
C ILE A 376 5.58 -10.50 -25.90
N PRO A 377 5.15 -10.23 -27.16
CA PRO A 377 6.09 -10.09 -28.28
C PRO A 377 6.75 -8.71 -28.43
N SER A 378 6.40 -7.75 -27.57
CA SER A 378 7.02 -6.43 -27.44
C SER A 378 6.76 -5.87 -26.04
N GLY A 379 7.63 -4.97 -25.57
CA GLY A 379 7.38 -4.15 -24.39
C GLY A 379 6.49 -2.93 -24.67
N ASP A 380 6.30 -2.56 -25.94
CA ASP A 380 5.43 -1.47 -26.37
C ASP A 380 4.09 -2.03 -26.87
N ILE A 381 3.00 -1.52 -26.31
CA ILE A 381 1.65 -2.06 -26.48
C ILE A 381 0.72 -0.97 -27.00
N GLU A 382 0.09 -1.25 -28.14
CA GLU A 382 -0.87 -0.37 -28.79
C GLU A 382 -2.30 -0.64 -28.31
N LEU A 383 -2.93 0.39 -27.75
CA LEU A 383 -4.35 0.45 -27.45
C LEU A 383 -5.07 1.31 -28.50
N THR A 384 -6.16 0.78 -29.05
CA THR A 384 -7.05 1.47 -30.00
C THR A 384 -7.87 2.53 -29.28
N THR A 385 -8.04 3.72 -29.85
CA THR A 385 -8.68 4.87 -29.15
C THR A 385 -9.85 5.50 -29.89
N GLU A 386 -10.20 5.04 -31.10
CA GLU A 386 -11.24 5.70 -31.90
C GLU A 386 -12.59 5.76 -31.19
N SER A 387 -13.00 4.69 -30.50
CA SER A 387 -14.29 4.58 -29.78
C SER A 387 -14.43 5.62 -28.66
N PHE A 388 -13.32 5.99 -28.00
CA PHE A 388 -13.32 7.02 -26.96
C PHE A 388 -13.83 8.37 -27.50
N PHE A 389 -13.45 8.72 -28.73
CA PHE A 389 -13.72 10.03 -29.31
C PHE A 389 -15.07 10.15 -30.00
N GLU A 390 -15.89 9.09 -30.03
CA GLU A 390 -17.24 9.13 -30.62
C GLU A 390 -18.17 10.10 -29.86
N ASN A 391 -17.91 10.32 -28.56
CA ASN A 391 -18.72 11.18 -27.67
C ASN A 391 -18.03 12.49 -27.23
N ASP A 392 -16.86 12.80 -27.78
CA ASP A 392 -16.02 13.98 -27.42
C ASP A 392 -15.79 14.17 -25.90
N SER A 393 -15.47 13.06 -25.21
CA SER A 393 -15.42 13.00 -23.75
C SER A 393 -14.21 13.68 -23.09
N LEU A 394 -13.34 14.38 -23.82
CA LEU A 394 -12.15 15.03 -23.23
C LEU A 394 -12.46 16.45 -22.70
N PRO A 395 -11.92 16.81 -21.52
CA PRO A 395 -11.91 18.19 -21.04
C PRO A 395 -11.31 19.16 -22.06
N THR A 396 -11.86 20.38 -22.14
CA THR A 396 -11.47 21.37 -23.15
C THR A 396 -9.98 21.68 -23.11
N SER A 397 -9.38 21.76 -21.91
CA SER A 397 -7.95 21.99 -21.70
C SER A 397 -7.07 20.88 -22.28
N LEU A 398 -7.58 19.66 -22.40
CA LEU A 398 -6.85 18.46 -22.81
C LEU A 398 -7.04 18.10 -24.29
N GLN A 399 -7.99 18.75 -24.98
CA GLN A 399 -8.29 18.50 -26.40
C GLN A 399 -7.06 18.62 -27.33
N LYS A 400 -6.11 19.48 -26.99
CA LYS A 400 -4.87 19.68 -27.77
C LYS A 400 -3.89 18.49 -27.67
N HIS A 401 -4.04 17.65 -26.65
CA HIS A 401 -3.16 16.51 -26.35
C HIS A 401 -3.70 15.16 -26.84
N ARG A 402 -4.86 15.13 -27.49
CA ARG A 402 -5.57 13.90 -27.90
C ARG A 402 -4.77 12.98 -28.83
N LEU A 403 -4.88 11.68 -28.60
CA LEU A 403 -4.33 10.61 -29.43
C LEU A 403 -5.47 9.89 -30.17
N LYS A 404 -5.84 10.37 -31.36
CA LYS A 404 -7.10 10.01 -32.04
C LYS A 404 -7.28 8.57 -32.51
N LYS A 405 -6.17 7.86 -32.77
CA LYS A 405 -6.22 6.51 -33.39
C LYS A 405 -5.71 5.45 -32.44
N LYS A 406 -4.60 5.76 -31.79
CA LYS A 406 -3.91 4.82 -30.93
C LYS A 406 -3.15 5.52 -29.83
N MET A 407 -3.05 4.82 -28.71
CA MET A 407 -2.21 5.12 -27.57
C MET A 407 -1.19 3.99 -27.45
N ILE A 408 0.07 4.32 -27.16
CA ILE A 408 1.12 3.32 -26.92
C ILE A 408 1.49 3.43 -25.45
N ILE A 409 1.34 2.34 -24.71
CA ILE A 409 1.86 2.21 -23.35
C ILE A 409 3.05 1.27 -23.38
N SER A 410 4.06 1.54 -22.56
CA SER A 410 5.29 0.74 -22.50
C SER A 410 5.38 0.02 -21.17
N VAL A 411 5.98 -1.17 -21.15
CA VAL A 411 6.40 -1.80 -19.89
C VAL A 411 7.51 -0.96 -19.27
N LYS A 412 7.42 -0.70 -17.96
CA LYS A 412 8.36 0.15 -17.23
C LYS A 412 9.81 -0.36 -17.34
N PRO A 413 10.82 0.54 -17.24
CA PRO A 413 12.22 0.14 -17.24
C PRO A 413 12.55 -0.91 -16.18
N ASN A 414 13.49 -1.82 -16.49
CA ASN A 414 13.94 -2.92 -15.63
C ASN A 414 12.91 -4.03 -15.35
N ILE A 415 11.74 -3.99 -15.99
CA ILE A 415 10.78 -5.09 -15.99
C ILE A 415 10.99 -5.91 -17.28
N ASN A 416 11.25 -7.22 -17.13
CA ASN A 416 11.56 -8.13 -18.25
C ASN A 416 10.37 -9.00 -18.68
N GLY A 417 9.18 -8.77 -18.11
CA GLY A 417 7.98 -9.56 -18.31
C GLY A 417 6.82 -8.98 -17.51
N ILE A 418 5.61 -9.26 -17.95
CA ILE A 418 4.40 -8.82 -17.24
C ILE A 418 3.82 -9.98 -16.43
N GLU A 419 3.19 -9.68 -15.30
CA GLU A 419 2.59 -10.68 -14.42
C GLU A 419 1.10 -10.88 -14.74
N LEU A 420 0.48 -11.87 -14.11
CA LEU A 420 -0.94 -12.18 -14.33
C LEU A 420 -1.86 -10.96 -14.07
N LYS A 421 -1.57 -10.16 -13.04
CA LYS A 421 -2.27 -8.90 -12.76
C LYS A 421 -2.23 -7.91 -13.93
N ASP A 422 -1.11 -7.84 -14.65
CA ASP A 422 -0.89 -6.89 -15.73
C ASP A 422 -1.58 -7.39 -17.01
N LEU A 423 -1.60 -8.71 -17.26
CA LEU A 423 -2.42 -9.32 -18.31
C LEU A 423 -3.90 -9.02 -18.09
N LEU A 424 -4.38 -9.11 -16.84
CA LEU A 424 -5.77 -8.77 -16.51
C LEU A 424 -6.08 -7.30 -16.77
N VAL A 425 -5.21 -6.38 -16.34
CA VAL A 425 -5.37 -4.96 -16.64
C VAL A 425 -5.44 -4.75 -18.15
N LEU A 426 -4.57 -5.39 -18.93
CA LEU A 426 -4.57 -5.27 -20.38
C LEU A 426 -5.84 -5.82 -21.02
N ASP A 427 -6.30 -7.01 -20.62
CA ASP A 427 -7.58 -7.58 -21.08
C ASP A 427 -8.72 -6.63 -20.77
N LEU A 428 -8.85 -6.19 -19.51
CA LEU A 428 -9.90 -5.27 -19.10
C LEU A 428 -9.89 -3.99 -19.93
N LEU A 429 -8.74 -3.36 -20.16
CA LEU A 429 -8.64 -2.16 -20.99
C LEU A 429 -9.12 -2.41 -22.42
N THR A 430 -8.75 -3.55 -23.02
CA THR A 430 -9.16 -3.91 -24.38
C THR A 430 -10.65 -4.25 -24.46
N THR A 431 -11.14 -5.12 -23.59
CA THR A 431 -12.53 -5.57 -23.55
C THR A 431 -13.48 -4.41 -23.22
N ASN A 432 -13.11 -3.56 -22.27
CA ASN A 432 -13.87 -2.36 -21.92
C ASN A 432 -14.03 -1.40 -23.11
N ASN A 433 -13.03 -1.32 -24.01
CA ASN A 433 -13.03 -0.47 -25.20
C ASN A 433 -13.58 0.96 -24.95
N TRP A 434 -13.12 1.57 -23.85
CA TRP A 434 -13.50 2.92 -23.42
C TRP A 434 -14.97 3.14 -23.07
N THR A 435 -15.77 2.07 -22.91
CA THR A 435 -17.19 2.18 -22.52
C THR A 435 -17.37 2.57 -21.05
N ARG A 436 -16.43 2.19 -20.18
CA ARG A 436 -16.36 2.59 -18.78
C ARG A 436 -15.10 3.42 -18.53
N PRO A 437 -15.20 4.55 -17.79
CA PRO A 437 -14.03 5.29 -17.32
C PRO A 437 -13.12 4.41 -16.46
N VAL A 438 -11.81 4.44 -16.70
CA VAL A 438 -10.82 3.65 -15.93
C VAL A 438 -9.96 4.59 -15.11
N TYR A 439 -9.86 4.32 -13.81
CA TYR A 439 -9.14 5.11 -12.83
C TYR A 439 -8.13 4.26 -12.08
N PHE A 440 -7.10 4.94 -11.59
CA PHE A 440 -6.12 4.40 -10.67
C PHE A 440 -5.96 5.37 -9.49
N ASP A 441 -5.76 4.83 -8.30
CA ASP A 441 -5.07 5.59 -7.25
C ASP A 441 -3.55 5.45 -7.37
N GLU A 442 -2.81 6.25 -6.60
CA GLU A 442 -1.35 6.27 -6.62
C GLU A 442 -0.74 4.89 -6.25
N SER A 443 -1.40 4.18 -5.35
CA SER A 443 -0.93 2.88 -4.87
C SER A 443 -1.09 1.78 -5.94
N ALA A 444 -2.07 1.90 -6.83
CA ALA A 444 -2.23 1.02 -7.97
C ALA A 444 -1.28 1.38 -9.11
N LEU A 445 -1.09 2.68 -9.41
CA LEU A 445 -0.17 3.14 -10.47
C LEU A 445 1.26 2.66 -10.23
N SER A 446 1.71 2.66 -8.98
CA SER A 446 3.03 2.15 -8.60
C SER A 446 3.17 0.63 -8.75
N ARG A 447 2.07 -0.14 -8.72
CA ARG A 447 2.06 -1.61 -8.77
C ARG A 447 1.85 -2.22 -10.16
N VAL A 448 1.26 -1.48 -11.10
CA VAL A 448 1.14 -1.95 -12.50
C VAL A 448 2.49 -1.86 -13.21
N SER A 449 2.75 -2.81 -14.10
CA SER A 449 4.02 -2.89 -14.84
C SER A 449 4.10 -1.95 -16.04
N PHE A 450 3.02 -1.25 -16.37
CA PHE A 450 2.95 -0.32 -17.49
C PHE A 450 3.26 1.12 -17.06
N ASP A 451 4.03 1.82 -17.88
CA ASP A 451 4.20 3.26 -17.80
C ASP A 451 2.96 3.96 -18.38
N LEU A 452 2.23 4.65 -17.51
CA LEU A 452 1.00 5.35 -17.82
C LEU A 452 1.13 6.87 -17.58
N GLU A 453 2.32 7.37 -17.24
CA GLU A 453 2.51 8.75 -16.74
C GLU A 453 1.96 9.81 -17.69
N GLU A 454 2.20 9.66 -19.01
CA GLU A 454 1.72 10.60 -20.03
C GLU A 454 0.21 10.46 -20.37
N HIS A 455 -0.46 9.46 -19.80
CA HIS A 455 -1.84 9.06 -20.12
C HIS A 455 -2.80 9.14 -18.93
N ILE A 456 -2.29 9.51 -17.76
CA ILE A 456 -3.06 9.62 -16.53
C ILE A 456 -3.38 11.10 -16.26
N VAL A 457 -4.66 11.39 -16.04
CA VAL A 457 -5.16 12.72 -15.73
C VAL A 457 -5.70 12.73 -14.31
N MET A 458 -5.11 13.56 -13.46
CA MET A 458 -5.60 13.73 -12.11
C MET A 458 -6.91 14.53 -12.13
N GLU A 459 -7.97 13.96 -11.54
CA GLU A 459 -9.29 14.60 -11.47
C GLU A 459 -9.77 14.81 -10.03
N GLY A 460 -9.09 14.23 -9.05
CA GLY A 460 -9.40 14.33 -7.63
C GLY A 460 -8.44 13.45 -6.85
N LEU A 461 -8.97 12.65 -5.92
CA LEU A 461 -8.18 11.64 -5.19
C LEU A 461 -7.79 10.42 -6.06
N CYS A 462 -8.26 10.39 -7.30
CA CYS A 462 -7.95 9.35 -8.29
C CYS A 462 -7.62 10.01 -9.63
N SER A 463 -7.01 9.18 -10.47
CA SER A 463 -6.37 9.55 -11.71
C SER A 463 -6.96 8.73 -12.86
N GLN A 464 -7.54 9.38 -13.87
CA GLN A 464 -8.21 8.73 -14.99
C GLN A 464 -7.22 8.40 -16.10
N LEU A 465 -7.28 7.18 -16.65
CA LEU A 465 -6.59 6.84 -17.89
C LEU A 465 -7.34 7.42 -19.08
N LEU A 466 -6.66 8.28 -19.86
CA LEU A 466 -7.23 8.96 -21.03
C LEU A 466 -6.28 8.85 -22.25
N PRO A 467 -6.82 8.78 -23.49
CA PRO A 467 -6.03 8.70 -24.70
C PRO A 467 -5.46 10.08 -25.10
N ILE A 468 -4.59 10.63 -24.26
CA ILE A 468 -3.88 11.89 -24.45
C ILE A 468 -2.37 11.68 -24.35
N ARG A 469 -1.55 12.69 -24.62
CA ARG A 469 -0.13 12.67 -24.29
C ARG A 469 0.26 13.97 -23.57
N LEU A 470 0.34 13.90 -22.25
CA LEU A 470 0.71 15.01 -21.37
C LEU A 470 1.15 14.46 -20.00
N THR A 471 2.35 14.79 -19.55
CA THR A 471 2.80 14.54 -18.17
C THR A 471 2.14 15.52 -17.22
N ASP A 472 1.97 15.13 -15.96
CA ASP A 472 1.37 15.96 -14.90
C ASP A 472 0.01 16.56 -15.29
N ALA A 473 -0.78 15.80 -16.07
CA ALA A 473 -2.06 16.26 -16.56
C ALA A 473 -3.10 16.37 -15.43
N VAL A 474 -3.80 17.50 -15.39
CA VAL A 474 -4.84 17.78 -14.38
C VAL A 474 -6.10 18.30 -15.09
N ASP A 475 -7.26 17.69 -14.82
CA ASP A 475 -8.56 18.32 -15.11
C ASP A 475 -8.90 19.29 -13.97
N TYR A 476 -8.35 20.49 -14.06
CA TYR A 476 -8.47 21.50 -13.01
C TYR A 476 -9.90 22.04 -12.84
N ASP A 477 -10.76 21.93 -13.85
CA ASP A 477 -12.16 22.37 -13.74
C ASP A 477 -12.98 21.37 -12.92
N LYS A 478 -12.89 20.09 -13.28
CA LYS A 478 -13.52 19.02 -12.50
C LYS A 478 -12.96 18.96 -11.09
N MET A 479 -11.63 18.98 -10.94
CA MET A 479 -10.98 18.90 -9.64
C MET A 479 -11.34 20.09 -8.74
N HIS A 480 -11.39 21.30 -9.29
CA HIS A 480 -11.87 22.48 -8.54
C HIS A 480 -13.31 22.30 -8.06
N HIS A 481 -14.21 21.80 -8.93
CA HIS A 481 -15.60 21.55 -8.53
C HIS A 481 -15.67 20.51 -7.40
N LEU A 482 -14.93 19.41 -7.51
CA LEU A 482 -14.88 18.35 -6.51
C LEU A 482 -14.38 18.87 -5.17
N VAL A 483 -13.21 19.48 -5.14
CA VAL A 483 -12.56 20.01 -3.92
C VAL A 483 -13.44 21.05 -3.22
N LYS A 484 -14.07 21.97 -3.97
CA LYS A 484 -14.86 23.06 -3.37
C LYS A 484 -16.26 22.67 -2.96
N ASN A 485 -16.91 21.76 -3.70
CA ASN A 485 -18.37 21.59 -3.61
C ASN A 485 -18.81 20.16 -3.29
N ILE A 486 -17.98 19.15 -3.54
CA ILE A 486 -18.37 17.74 -3.42
C ILE A 486 -17.64 17.04 -2.28
N PHE A 487 -16.37 17.35 -2.07
CA PHE A 487 -15.60 16.73 -1.00
C PHE A 487 -16.21 17.06 0.36
N ASP A 488 -16.48 16.00 1.12
CA ASP A 488 -16.87 16.09 2.51
C ASP A 488 -15.63 16.40 3.33
N TRP A 489 -15.55 17.61 3.87
CA TRP A 489 -14.46 18.05 4.76
C TRP A 489 -14.85 17.94 6.24
N ASN A 490 -16.02 17.39 6.58
CA ASN A 490 -16.52 17.34 7.97
C ASN A 490 -15.89 16.23 8.82
N PHE A 491 -14.92 15.51 8.28
CA PHE A 491 -14.27 14.39 8.96
C PHE A 491 -13.15 14.79 9.92
N LEU A 492 -12.89 16.09 10.08
CA LEU A 492 -11.82 16.59 10.92
C LEU A 492 -12.08 16.19 12.38
N PRO A 493 -11.13 15.53 13.05
CA PRO A 493 -11.29 15.17 14.44
C PRO A 493 -11.43 16.44 15.28
N THR A 494 -12.37 16.44 16.21
CA THR A 494 -12.57 17.51 17.18
C THR A 494 -11.51 17.53 18.30
N THR A 495 -10.45 16.74 18.18
CA THR A 495 -9.38 16.54 19.19
C THR A 495 -8.00 16.57 18.55
N GLU A 496 -7.01 17.06 19.30
CA GLU A 496 -5.61 17.27 18.85
C GLU A 496 -4.84 15.97 18.52
N GLU A 497 -5.33 14.80 18.93
CA GLU A 497 -4.69 13.51 18.65
C GLU A 497 -5.27 12.86 17.38
N THR A 498 -4.43 12.70 16.37
CA THR A 498 -4.71 11.98 15.12
C THR A 498 -3.63 10.92 14.90
N SER A 499 -4.05 9.70 14.57
CA SER A 499 -3.17 8.55 14.29
C SER A 499 -2.31 8.78 13.03
N GLN A 500 -1.17 8.10 12.94
CA GLN A 500 -0.20 8.36 11.87
C GLN A 500 -0.73 7.99 10.48
N ASP A 501 -1.53 6.93 10.38
CA ASP A 501 -2.23 6.52 9.15
C ASP A 501 -3.09 7.65 8.58
N LYS A 502 -3.90 8.31 9.42
CA LYS A 502 -4.75 9.44 9.00
C LYS A 502 -3.92 10.64 8.55
N LYS A 503 -2.78 10.91 9.20
CA LYS A 503 -1.84 11.96 8.74
C LYS A 503 -1.29 11.63 7.35
N ASN A 504 -1.00 10.36 7.06
CA ASN A 504 -0.57 9.94 5.73
C ASN A 504 -1.68 10.15 4.68
N PHE A 505 -2.94 9.86 5.01
CA PHE A 505 -4.07 10.14 4.08
C PHE A 505 -4.27 11.63 3.79
N ILE A 506 -3.89 12.53 4.70
CA ILE A 506 -3.96 13.97 4.49
C ILE A 506 -2.97 14.45 3.43
N LEU A 507 -1.85 13.76 3.26
CA LEU A 507 -0.91 14.04 2.17
C LEU A 507 -1.61 13.91 0.81
N ASN A 508 -2.53 12.95 0.64
CA ASN A 508 -3.27 12.79 -0.61
C ASN A 508 -4.11 14.03 -0.92
N TYR A 509 -4.80 14.60 0.08
CA TYR A 509 -5.56 15.85 -0.11
C TYR A 509 -4.65 17.04 -0.40
N ARG A 510 -3.52 17.16 0.31
CA ARG A 510 -2.55 18.25 0.08
C ARG A 510 -1.95 18.16 -1.32
N PHE A 511 -1.66 16.96 -1.79
CA PHE A 511 -1.18 16.72 -3.15
C PHE A 511 -2.21 17.14 -4.20
N VAL A 512 -3.47 16.71 -4.08
CA VAL A 512 -4.56 17.14 -4.97
C VAL A 512 -4.71 18.66 -4.98
N ILE A 513 -4.67 19.30 -3.81
CA ILE A 513 -4.78 20.75 -3.68
C ILE A 513 -3.60 21.46 -4.35
N ASN A 514 -2.38 20.97 -4.15
CA ASN A 514 -1.18 21.56 -4.74
C ASN A 514 -1.19 21.44 -6.27
N SER A 515 -1.52 20.26 -6.79
CA SER A 515 -1.65 20.01 -8.23
C SER A 515 -2.72 20.92 -8.85
N LEU A 516 -3.87 21.08 -8.18
CA LEU A 516 -4.92 21.99 -8.61
C LEU A 516 -4.46 23.45 -8.62
N VAL A 517 -3.84 23.92 -7.53
CA VAL A 517 -3.37 25.31 -7.40
C VAL A 517 -2.32 25.61 -8.46
N HIS A 518 -1.38 24.69 -8.68
CA HIS A 518 -0.38 24.83 -9.73
C HIS A 518 -1.02 24.93 -11.11
N ALA A 519 -1.93 24.01 -11.46
CA ALA A 519 -2.64 24.03 -12.74
C ALA A 519 -3.44 25.32 -12.95
N LEU A 520 -4.12 25.84 -11.92
CA LEU A 520 -4.85 27.10 -11.99
C LEU A 520 -3.92 28.31 -12.20
N ILE A 521 -2.75 28.35 -11.56
CA ILE A 521 -1.75 29.40 -11.77
C ILE A 521 -1.23 29.38 -13.21
N GLU A 522 -0.82 28.21 -13.72
CA GLU A 522 -0.30 28.05 -15.08
C GLU A 522 -1.33 28.41 -16.17
N ASN A 523 -2.62 28.27 -15.86
CA ASN A 523 -3.72 28.64 -16.75
C ASN A 523 -4.24 30.08 -16.53
N ASN A 524 -3.52 30.93 -15.79
CA ASN A 524 -3.89 32.32 -15.50
C ASN A 524 -5.23 32.48 -14.75
N GLU A 525 -5.53 31.59 -13.80
CA GLU A 525 -6.71 31.65 -12.92
C GLU A 525 -6.35 31.89 -11.43
N PRO A 526 -5.66 33.00 -11.10
CA PRO A 526 -5.11 33.23 -9.76
C PRO A 526 -6.19 33.39 -8.68
N ASP A 527 -7.39 33.86 -9.02
CA ASP A 527 -8.48 34.02 -8.04
C ASP A 527 -8.98 32.67 -7.53
N ARG A 528 -9.19 31.70 -8.44
CA ARG A 528 -9.56 30.31 -8.08
C ARG A 528 -8.42 29.64 -7.32
N ALA A 529 -7.19 29.79 -7.78
CA ALA A 529 -6.00 29.25 -7.11
C ALA A 529 -5.91 29.78 -5.66
N SER A 530 -6.09 31.08 -5.46
CA SER A 530 -6.05 31.70 -4.14
C SER A 530 -7.19 31.25 -3.24
N ASP A 531 -8.41 31.10 -3.77
CA ASP A 531 -9.55 30.62 -2.99
C ASP A 531 -9.35 29.18 -2.51
N VAL A 532 -8.91 28.28 -3.39
CA VAL A 532 -8.59 26.88 -3.04
C VAL A 532 -7.48 26.83 -1.99
N LEU A 533 -6.35 27.50 -2.24
CA LEU A 533 -5.19 27.44 -1.35
C LEU A 533 -5.52 27.97 0.06
N ILE A 534 -6.23 29.10 0.15
CA ILE A 534 -6.63 29.68 1.45
C ILE A 534 -7.68 28.81 2.14
N SER A 535 -8.62 28.21 1.39
CA SER A 535 -9.62 27.30 1.95
C SER A 535 -8.97 26.04 2.51
N SER A 536 -7.86 25.57 1.92
CA SER A 536 -7.17 24.35 2.38
C SER A 536 -6.71 24.43 3.83
N PHE A 537 -6.24 25.59 4.31
CA PHE A 537 -5.86 25.79 5.71
C PHE A 537 -7.05 25.77 6.69
N LYS A 538 -8.28 25.98 6.19
CA LYS A 538 -9.51 25.81 6.99
C LYS A 538 -9.97 24.37 7.02
N TRP A 539 -9.90 23.68 5.88
CA TRP A 539 -10.25 22.26 5.79
C TRP A 539 -9.22 21.38 6.48
N MET A 540 -7.96 21.78 6.56
CA MET A 540 -6.91 21.03 7.24
C MET A 540 -6.15 21.96 8.20
N PRO A 541 -6.72 22.25 9.38
CA PRO A 541 -6.10 23.16 10.34
C PRO A 541 -4.75 22.62 10.82
N LEU A 542 -3.74 23.51 10.85
CA LEU A 542 -2.35 23.16 11.18
C LEU A 542 -2.15 22.60 12.59
N VAL A 543 -3.09 22.88 13.50
CA VAL A 543 -3.06 22.36 14.88
C VAL A 543 -3.39 20.86 14.92
N ILE A 544 -4.18 20.36 13.97
CA ILE A 544 -4.58 18.94 13.87
C ILE A 544 -3.65 18.19 12.90
N TYR A 545 -3.36 18.84 11.77
CA TYR A 545 -2.54 18.29 10.71
C TYR A 545 -1.29 19.16 10.55
N PRO A 546 -0.19 18.80 11.24
CA PRO A 546 1.06 19.55 11.20
C PRO A 546 1.54 19.79 9.77
N LEU A 547 2.39 20.80 9.62
CA LEU A 547 3.00 21.09 8.32
C LEU A 547 3.93 19.96 7.91
N ASP A 548 4.00 19.69 6.61
CA ASP A 548 4.91 18.71 6.01
C ASP A 548 5.52 19.25 4.72
N TYR A 549 6.29 18.41 4.02
CA TYR A 549 6.99 18.78 2.80
C TYR A 549 6.07 19.31 1.69
N SER A 550 4.80 18.89 1.64
CA SER A 550 3.84 19.39 0.65
C SER A 550 3.48 20.86 0.87
N ASN A 551 3.59 21.37 2.11
CA ASN A 551 3.37 22.78 2.40
C ASN A 551 4.55 23.67 1.96
N ALA A 552 5.75 23.10 1.73
CA ALA A 552 6.87 23.87 1.21
C ALA A 552 6.55 24.41 -0.21
N ALA A 553 5.91 23.62 -1.06
CA ALA A 553 5.42 24.06 -2.37
C ALA A 553 4.35 25.17 -2.25
N GLN A 554 3.49 25.11 -1.22
CA GLN A 554 2.46 26.12 -0.98
C GLN A 554 3.02 27.50 -0.64
N VAL A 555 4.23 27.59 -0.06
CA VAL A 555 4.89 28.88 0.19
C VAL A 555 5.17 29.61 -1.13
N ASP A 556 5.67 28.90 -2.15
CA ASP A 556 5.90 29.48 -3.48
C ASP A 556 4.56 29.91 -4.12
N TYR A 557 3.52 29.08 -4.04
CA TYR A 557 2.20 29.44 -4.57
C TYR A 557 1.60 30.68 -3.87
N LEU A 558 1.73 30.78 -2.55
CA LEU A 558 1.28 31.96 -1.80
C LEU A 558 2.01 33.23 -2.26
N LEU A 559 3.31 33.16 -2.52
CA LEU A 559 4.09 34.29 -3.03
C LEU A 559 3.65 34.68 -4.45
N GLN A 560 3.48 33.70 -5.35
CA GLN A 560 2.97 33.93 -6.70
C GLN A 560 1.56 34.57 -6.71
N LEU A 561 0.73 34.24 -5.71
CA LEU A 561 -0.63 34.76 -5.53
C LEU A 561 -0.70 36.05 -4.69
N ASN A 562 0.44 36.72 -4.45
CA ASN A 562 0.55 37.96 -3.69
C ASN A 562 0.05 37.85 -2.23
N LYS A 563 0.21 36.69 -1.58
CA LYS A 563 -0.13 36.42 -0.18
C LYS A 563 1.13 36.38 0.71
N LYS A 564 2.00 37.38 0.56
CA LYS A 564 3.35 37.42 1.17
C LYS A 564 3.37 37.17 2.68
N ASP A 565 2.50 37.84 3.44
CA ASP A 565 2.51 37.71 4.91
C ASP A 565 2.18 36.28 5.36
N LEU A 566 1.21 35.65 4.69
CA LEU A 566 0.84 34.26 4.96
C LEU A 566 1.94 33.30 4.50
N ALA A 567 2.59 33.57 3.36
CA ALA A 567 3.71 32.76 2.88
C ALA A 567 4.88 32.76 3.88
N ILE A 568 5.20 33.92 4.46
CA ILE A 568 6.25 34.06 5.47
C ILE A 568 5.85 33.34 6.75
N ASP A 569 4.63 33.50 7.25
CA ASP A 569 4.15 32.80 8.45
C ASP A 569 4.23 31.26 8.32
N ILE A 570 3.76 30.72 7.19
CA ILE A 570 3.83 29.27 6.91
C ILE A 570 5.27 28.82 6.73
N GLY A 571 6.08 29.57 5.98
CA GLY A 571 7.49 29.27 5.74
C GLY A 571 8.31 29.25 7.03
N GLU A 572 8.12 30.20 7.94
CA GLU A 572 8.80 30.21 9.23
C GLU A 572 8.38 29.05 10.13
N LYS A 573 7.09 28.69 10.15
CA LYS A 573 6.62 27.52 10.91
C LYS A 573 7.22 26.21 10.38
N LEU A 574 7.22 26.03 9.06
CA LEU A 574 7.86 24.88 8.40
C LEU A 574 9.35 24.81 8.70
N PHE A 575 10.06 25.93 8.53
CA PHE A 575 11.49 26.00 8.78
C PHE A 575 11.83 25.62 10.21
N ASN A 576 11.16 26.24 11.20
CA ASN A 576 11.43 25.97 12.61
C ASN A 576 11.14 24.50 12.96
N GLN A 577 10.03 23.93 12.47
CA GLN A 577 9.71 22.51 12.70
C GLN A 577 10.80 21.58 12.13
N ALA A 578 11.18 21.77 10.85
CA ALA A 578 12.19 20.94 10.21
C ALA A 578 13.58 21.11 10.85
N HIS A 579 13.93 22.34 11.24
CA HIS A 579 15.20 22.66 11.89
C HIS A 579 15.29 22.02 13.29
N ASP A 580 14.25 22.14 14.11
CA ASP A 580 14.19 21.54 15.44
C ASP A 580 14.28 20.00 15.37
N GLU A 581 13.58 19.38 14.40
CA GLU A 581 13.67 17.93 14.15
C GLU A 581 15.09 17.51 13.77
N LEU A 582 15.77 18.24 12.88
CA LEU A 582 17.15 17.94 12.49
C LEU A 582 18.13 18.09 13.67
N ILE A 583 17.97 19.12 14.51
CA ILE A 583 18.79 19.28 15.72
C ILE A 583 18.59 18.11 16.69
N ALA A 584 17.35 17.63 16.85
CA ALA A 584 17.06 16.48 17.69
C ALA A 584 17.68 15.18 17.12
N MET A 585 17.63 15.02 15.80
CA MET A 585 18.17 13.84 15.10
C MET A 585 19.69 13.83 15.06
N ALA A 586 20.34 14.97 14.83
CA ALA A 586 21.81 15.07 14.81
C ALA A 586 22.46 14.64 16.13
N LYS A 587 21.72 14.68 17.24
CA LYS A 587 22.16 14.20 18.57
C LYS A 587 22.04 12.68 18.76
N THR A 588 21.24 12.00 17.94
CA THR A 588 20.78 10.62 18.21
C THR A 588 20.88 9.67 17.03
N LYS A 589 21.07 10.18 15.80
CA LYS A 589 21.07 9.43 14.53
C LYS A 589 22.12 10.00 13.56
N GLY A 590 22.57 9.18 12.59
CA GLY A 590 23.43 9.60 11.48
C GLY A 590 22.67 10.23 10.30
N GLU A 591 23.39 10.87 9.39
CA GLU A 591 22.88 11.71 8.28
C GLU A 591 21.99 10.99 7.23
N ASN A 592 21.96 9.65 7.20
CA ASN A 592 21.29 8.87 6.14
C ASN A 592 19.83 8.45 6.43
N ASP A 593 19.19 9.00 7.45
CA ASP A 593 17.79 8.71 7.81
C ASP A 593 16.80 9.36 6.82
N TYR A 594 15.69 8.69 6.50
CA TYR A 594 14.64 9.22 5.61
C TYR A 594 14.08 10.55 6.12
N GLN A 595 13.84 10.67 7.43
CA GLN A 595 13.27 11.87 8.02
C GLN A 595 14.27 13.04 7.96
N VAL A 596 15.58 12.75 8.04
CA VAL A 596 16.63 13.75 7.81
C VAL A 596 16.53 14.29 6.38
N ARG A 597 16.42 13.41 5.38
CA ARG A 597 16.28 13.84 3.98
C ARG A 597 15.03 14.70 3.75
N VAL A 598 13.90 14.33 4.35
CA VAL A 598 12.64 15.11 4.24
C VAL A 598 12.82 16.52 4.83
N ASN A 599 13.40 16.63 6.03
CA ASN A 599 13.59 17.92 6.67
C ASN A 599 14.62 18.81 5.95
N VAL A 600 15.71 18.21 5.44
CA VAL A 600 16.69 18.92 4.59
C VAL A 600 16.01 19.43 3.32
N TYR A 601 15.19 18.61 2.66
CA TYR A 601 14.43 19.01 1.48
C TYR A 601 13.50 20.19 1.75
N ILE A 602 12.80 20.20 2.89
CA ILE A 602 11.94 21.33 3.30
C ILE A 602 12.76 22.62 3.39
N ILE A 603 13.87 22.61 4.13
CA ILE A 603 14.71 23.79 4.33
C ILE A 603 15.26 24.31 3.00
N GLN A 604 15.80 23.41 2.15
CA GLN A 604 16.34 23.78 0.84
C GLN A 604 15.26 24.38 -0.07
N THR A 605 14.08 23.77 -0.12
CA THR A 605 12.94 24.26 -0.91
C THR A 605 12.52 25.67 -0.47
N LEU A 606 12.49 25.94 0.84
CA LEU A 606 12.16 27.27 1.37
C LEU A 606 13.22 28.31 1.03
N ILE A 607 14.50 27.97 1.15
CA ILE A 607 15.62 28.85 0.78
C ILE A 607 15.54 29.22 -0.71
N GLU A 608 15.37 28.22 -1.58
CA GLU A 608 15.24 28.44 -3.02
C GLU A 608 14.01 29.30 -3.36
N THR A 609 12.89 29.04 -2.69
CA THR A 609 11.64 29.80 -2.85
C THR A 609 11.83 31.26 -2.45
N PHE A 610 12.34 31.53 -1.25
CA PHE A 610 12.54 32.91 -0.79
C PHE A 610 13.58 33.66 -1.61
N LYS A 611 14.63 32.97 -2.08
CA LYS A 611 15.60 33.51 -3.02
C LYS A 611 14.98 33.89 -4.37
N LYS A 612 14.17 33.00 -4.95
CA LYS A 612 13.41 33.23 -6.21
C LYS A 612 12.54 34.49 -6.12
N HIS A 613 11.96 34.77 -4.95
CA HIS A 613 11.08 35.93 -4.72
C HIS A 613 11.77 37.14 -4.07
N GLY A 614 13.10 37.12 -3.92
CA GLY A 614 13.88 38.26 -3.40
C GLY A 614 13.63 38.59 -1.93
N ILE A 615 13.40 37.59 -1.09
CA ILE A 615 13.23 37.72 0.37
C ILE A 615 14.56 37.33 1.06
N ASP A 616 15.60 38.12 0.78
CA ASP A 616 16.99 37.80 1.14
C ASP A 616 17.23 37.67 2.65
N GLU A 617 16.47 38.39 3.48
CA GLU A 617 16.59 38.32 4.94
C GLU A 617 16.31 36.91 5.48
N LEU A 618 15.27 36.23 4.95
CA LEU A 618 14.94 34.87 5.35
C LEU A 618 15.93 33.85 4.79
N VAL A 619 16.44 34.08 3.57
CA VAL A 619 17.49 33.23 2.98
C VAL A 619 18.71 33.18 3.87
N VAL A 620 19.24 34.35 4.25
CA VAL A 620 20.42 34.44 5.13
C VAL A 620 20.15 33.81 6.48
N LYS A 621 18.96 34.04 7.06
CA LYS A 621 18.54 33.44 8.34
C LYS A 621 18.55 31.92 8.26
N TYR A 622 17.97 31.34 7.21
CA TYR A 622 17.79 29.90 7.08
C TYR A 622 19.09 29.18 6.73
N GLU A 623 19.89 29.73 5.83
CA GLU A 623 21.22 29.20 5.50
C GLU A 623 22.11 29.16 6.75
N SER A 624 22.16 30.27 7.51
CA SER A 624 22.96 30.35 8.75
C SER A 624 22.51 29.31 9.78
N ALA A 625 21.21 29.21 10.02
CA ALA A 625 20.67 28.27 11.00
C ALA A 625 20.86 26.80 10.59
N TYR A 626 20.81 26.50 9.29
CA TYR A 626 21.09 25.15 8.77
C TYR A 626 22.58 24.77 8.93
N GLU A 627 23.51 25.69 8.69
CA GLU A 627 24.94 25.48 8.87
C GLU A 627 25.35 25.21 10.34
N GLU A 628 24.54 25.66 11.31
CA GLU A 628 24.77 25.41 12.74
C GLU A 628 24.45 23.98 13.18
N ILE A 629 23.83 23.15 12.33
CA ILE A 629 23.50 21.76 12.64
C ILE A 629 24.79 20.91 12.63
N SER A 630 25.26 20.53 13.81
CA SER A 630 26.41 19.63 13.99
C SER A 630 25.98 18.17 14.05
N TRP A 631 26.34 17.40 13.03
CA TRP A 631 26.22 15.93 13.04
C TRP A 631 27.36 15.33 13.87
N GLY A 632 27.00 14.64 14.95
CA GLY A 632 27.94 14.16 15.98
C GLY A 632 28.77 12.94 15.59
#